data_AF-A0A4P6DWW8-F1
#
_entry.id   AF-A0A4P6DWW8-F1
#
_cell.length_a   1.000
_cell.length_b   1.000
_cell.length_c   1.000
_cell.angle_alpha   90.00
_cell.angle_beta   90.00
_cell.angle_gamma   90.00
#
_symmetry.space_group_name_H-M   'P 1'
#
loop_
_entity.id
_entity.type
_entity.pdbx_description
1 polymer ?
#
loop_
_entity_poly.entity_id
_entity_poly.type
_entity_poly.pdbx_seq_one_letter_code
_entity_poly.pdbx_strand_id
1 'polypeptide(L)'
;MTAQPHADQRFRDGTTLLRLVEHLGFAVQDAAKAPSAADLEDNRPLLNSVAMELIQAQEAANQLSDAFISEIPDLPWPQLRGLRNIIVHEYDAIDADELYRTVTVDVPHLIELLQPIVNAIE
;
A
#
# COMPACT_ATOMS: atom_id res chain seq x y z
N MET A 1 5.31 18.86 30.68
CA MET A 1 5.77 18.99 29.28
C MET A 1 4.73 18.36 28.39
N THR A 2 3.77 19.15 27.91
CA THR A 2 2.78 18.71 26.93
C THR A 2 3.40 18.94 25.56
N ALA A 3 3.75 17.87 24.84
CA ALA A 3 4.01 17.96 23.41
C ALA A 3 2.74 18.55 22.75
N GLN A 4 2.94 19.50 21.84
CA GLN A 4 1.83 20.10 21.09
C GLN A 4 1.17 18.99 20.26
N PRO A 5 -0.15 18.74 20.38
CA PRO A 5 -0.81 17.59 19.77
C PRO A 5 -0.64 17.51 18.24
N HIS A 6 -0.34 18.65 17.59
CA HIS A 6 -0.05 18.73 16.16
C HIS A 6 1.32 18.17 15.76
N ALA A 7 2.35 18.31 16.61
CA ALA A 7 3.69 17.77 16.32
C ALA A 7 3.69 16.24 16.41
N ASP A 8 2.97 15.69 17.40
CA ASP A 8 2.80 14.25 17.56
C ASP A 8 2.00 13.63 16.40
N GLN A 9 0.98 14.34 15.89
CA GLN A 9 0.23 13.87 14.72
C GLN A 9 1.09 13.85 13.47
N ARG A 10 1.85 14.91 13.18
CA ARG A 10 2.71 14.98 11.98
C ARG A 10 3.78 13.89 11.98
N PHE A 11 4.39 13.63 13.14
CA PHE A 11 5.36 12.55 13.29
C PHE A 11 4.71 11.17 13.07
N ARG A 12 3.50 10.95 13.60
CA ARG A 12 2.74 9.73 13.34
C ARG A 12 2.40 9.56 11.86
N ASP A 13 1.94 10.61 11.19
CA ASP A 13 1.63 10.54 9.76
C ASP A 13 2.89 10.19 8.94
N GLY A 14 4.04 10.79 9.26
CA GLY A 14 5.31 10.46 8.61
C GLY A 14 5.70 8.99 8.77
N THR A 15 5.65 8.47 10.00
CA THR A 15 5.95 7.05 10.27
C THR A 15 4.93 6.09 9.64
N THR A 16 3.66 6.48 9.58
CA THR A 16 2.61 5.73 8.87
C THR A 16 2.85 5.70 7.36
N LEU A 17 3.32 6.80 6.76
CA LEU A 17 3.66 6.83 5.33
C LEU A 17 4.83 5.90 5.01
N LEU A 18 5.86 5.87 5.86
CA LEU A 18 6.99 4.93 5.70
C LEU A 18 6.51 3.48 5.70
N ARG A 19 5.64 3.12 6.66
CA ARG A 19 5.04 1.78 6.74
C ARG A 19 4.18 1.44 5.52
N LEU A 20 3.41 2.40 5.02
CA LEU A 20 2.63 2.23 3.79
C LEU A 20 3.55 1.84 2.64
N VAL A 21 4.62 2.60 2.40
CA VAL A 21 5.57 2.36 1.30
C VAL A 21 6.33 1.05 1.48
N GLU A 22 6.70 0.70 2.71
CA GLU A 22 7.33 -0.58 3.03
C GLU A 22 6.44 -1.77 2.63
N HIS A 23 5.16 -1.75 3.03
CA HIS A 23 4.20 -2.79 2.66
C HIS A 23 3.96 -2.87 1.13
N LEU A 24 3.88 -1.72 0.44
CA LEU A 24 3.83 -1.72 -1.02
C LEU A 24 5.07 -2.38 -1.64
N GLY A 25 6.26 -2.08 -1.09
CA GLY A 25 7.52 -2.68 -1.53
C GLY A 25 7.57 -4.19 -1.33
N PHE A 26 7.11 -4.69 -0.17
CA PHE A 26 7.03 -6.14 0.09
C PHE A 26 6.05 -6.83 -0.85
N ALA A 27 4.89 -6.22 -1.14
CA ALA A 27 3.94 -6.76 -2.12
C ALA A 27 4.62 -6.96 -3.51
N VAL A 28 5.36 -5.95 -3.99
CA VAL A 28 6.10 -6.01 -5.26
C VAL A 28 7.17 -7.11 -5.23
N GLN A 29 7.95 -7.19 -4.15
CA GLN A 29 9.00 -8.19 -4.00
C GLN A 29 8.46 -9.63 -3.95
N ASP A 30 7.31 -9.82 -3.31
CA ASP A 30 6.64 -11.11 -3.25
C ASP A 30 6.05 -11.50 -4.60
N ALA A 31 5.35 -10.57 -5.27
CA ALA A 31 4.78 -10.83 -6.58
C ALA A 31 5.85 -11.18 -7.64
N ALA A 32 7.05 -10.59 -7.54
CA ALA A 32 8.18 -10.90 -8.42
C ALA A 32 8.68 -12.35 -8.32
N LYS A 33 8.28 -13.10 -7.28
CA LYS A 33 8.58 -14.55 -7.15
C LYS A 33 7.67 -15.42 -8.02
N ALA A 34 6.61 -14.86 -8.59
CA ALA A 34 5.69 -15.52 -9.52
C ALA A 34 5.85 -14.94 -10.95
N PRO A 35 6.15 -15.76 -11.97
CA PRO A 35 6.28 -15.30 -13.35
C PRO A 35 4.98 -14.80 -14.00
N SER A 36 3.83 -15.20 -13.47
CA SER A 36 2.51 -14.82 -13.98
C SER A 36 1.45 -14.83 -12.86
N ALA A 37 0.26 -14.30 -13.16
CA ALA A 37 -0.90 -14.36 -12.27
C ALA A 37 -1.32 -15.81 -11.95
N ALA A 38 -1.27 -16.71 -12.93
CA ALA A 38 -1.56 -18.13 -12.73
C ALA A 38 -0.55 -18.80 -11.78
N ASP A 39 0.74 -18.49 -11.92
CA ASP A 39 1.77 -19.00 -11.00
C ASP A 39 1.59 -18.44 -9.58
N LEU A 40 1.09 -17.21 -9.46
CA LEU A 40 0.75 -16.61 -8.17
C LEU A 40 -0.46 -17.30 -7.54
N GLU A 41 -1.52 -17.54 -8.33
CA GLU A 41 -2.74 -18.23 -7.91
C GLU A 41 -2.47 -19.66 -7.43
N ASP A 42 -1.64 -20.41 -8.16
CA ASP A 42 -1.24 -21.78 -7.83
C ASP A 42 -0.38 -21.85 -6.56
N ASN A 43 0.18 -20.72 -6.11
CA ASN A 43 0.99 -20.61 -4.89
C ASN A 43 0.22 -19.85 -3.80
N ARG A 44 -0.76 -20.51 -3.18
CA ARG A 44 -1.63 -19.91 -2.13
C ARG A 44 -0.86 -19.16 -1.03
N PRO A 45 0.26 -19.66 -0.45
CA PRO A 45 1.02 -18.89 0.52
C PRO A 45 1.55 -17.56 -0.03
N LEU A 46 2.04 -17.55 -1.27
CA LEU A 46 2.54 -16.34 -1.92
C LEU A 46 1.42 -15.37 -2.27
N LEU A 47 0.30 -15.87 -2.84
CA LEU A 47 -0.91 -15.07 -3.10
C LEU A 47 -1.38 -14.37 -1.83
N ASN A 48 -1.46 -15.11 -0.72
CA ASN A 48 -1.87 -14.56 0.57
C ASN A 48 -0.87 -13.54 1.12
N SER A 49 0.44 -13.73 0.87
CA SER A 49 1.48 -12.78 1.27
C SER A 49 1.26 -11.44 0.56
N VAL A 50 1.18 -11.46 -0.78
CA VAL A 50 0.94 -10.26 -1.61
C VAL A 50 -0.36 -9.55 -1.19
N ALA A 51 -1.45 -10.31 -1.03
CA ALA A 51 -2.74 -9.75 -0.62
C ALA A 51 -2.67 -9.11 0.78
N MET A 52 -2.00 -9.77 1.74
CA MET A 52 -1.84 -9.21 3.09
C MET A 52 -1.02 -7.92 3.07
N GLU A 53 0.06 -7.86 2.31
CA GLU A 53 0.87 -6.65 2.19
C GLU A 53 0.05 -5.48 1.63
N LEU A 54 -0.82 -5.70 0.64
CA LEU A 54 -1.73 -4.65 0.15
C LEU A 54 -2.78 -4.23 1.18
N ILE A 55 -3.31 -5.14 2.00
CA ILE A 55 -4.22 -4.81 3.12
C ILE A 55 -3.50 -3.92 4.13
N GLN A 56 -2.26 -4.25 4.47
CA GLN A 56 -1.47 -3.50 5.44
C GLN A 56 -1.11 -2.09 4.92
N ALA A 57 -0.79 -1.96 3.63
CA ALA A 57 -0.60 -0.67 2.97
C ALA A 57 -1.88 0.17 2.98
N GLN A 58 -3.02 -0.44 2.66
CA GLN A 58 -4.34 0.21 2.72
C GLN A 58 -4.69 0.68 4.12
N GLU A 59 -4.38 -0.12 5.14
CA GLU A 59 -4.66 0.26 6.52
C GLU A 59 -3.81 1.44 6.96
N ALA A 60 -2.52 1.46 6.60
CA ALA A 60 -1.67 2.63 6.80
C ALA A 60 -2.23 3.87 6.08
N ALA A 61 -2.71 3.74 4.84
CA ALA A 61 -3.32 4.84 4.09
C ALA A 61 -4.59 5.41 4.75
N ASN A 62 -5.35 4.58 5.46
CA ASN A 62 -6.53 5.01 6.21
C ASN A 62 -6.18 5.69 7.55
N GLN A 63 -5.01 5.41 8.10
CA GLN A 63 -4.54 6.01 9.35
C GLN A 63 -3.92 7.40 9.16
N LEU A 64 -3.54 7.77 7.93
CA LEU A 64 -3.04 9.10 7.61
C LEU A 64 -4.12 10.16 7.83
N SER A 65 -3.74 11.25 8.51
CA SER A 65 -4.65 12.38 8.73
C SER A 65 -5.03 13.09 7.43
N ASP A 66 -6.24 13.64 7.38
CA ASP A 66 -6.69 14.43 6.22
C ASP A 66 -5.82 15.68 6.01
N ALA A 67 -5.27 16.25 7.09
CA ALA A 67 -4.32 17.37 7.01
C ALA A 67 -3.05 16.97 6.25
N PHE A 68 -2.45 15.82 6.58
CA PHE A 68 -1.27 15.31 5.89
C PHE A 68 -1.56 15.00 4.42
N ILE A 69 -2.68 14.33 4.15
CA ILE A 69 -3.13 14.01 2.79
C ILE A 69 -3.35 15.27 1.95
N SER A 70 -3.91 16.33 2.54
CA SER A 70 -4.18 17.59 1.83
C SER A 70 -2.91 18.32 1.37
N GLU A 71 -1.76 18.03 1.98
CA GLU A 71 -0.46 18.56 1.56
C GLU A 71 0.11 17.82 0.34
N ILE A 72 -0.44 16.66 0.00
CA ILE A 72 0.03 15.79 -1.09
C ILE A 72 -1.16 15.48 -2.03
N PRO A 73 -1.72 16.49 -2.72
CA PRO A 73 -2.97 16.33 -3.48
C PRO A 73 -2.81 15.49 -4.76
N ASP A 74 -1.59 15.35 -5.28
CA ASP A 74 -1.33 14.71 -6.57
C ASP A 74 -1.31 13.18 -6.51
N LEU A 75 -1.40 12.59 -5.31
CA LEU A 75 -1.44 11.14 -5.14
C LEU A 75 -2.86 10.57 -5.24
N PRO A 76 -3.00 9.34 -5.76
CA PRO A 76 -4.29 8.64 -5.87
C PRO A 76 -4.73 8.04 -4.53
N TRP A 77 -4.95 8.89 -3.51
CA TRP A 77 -5.37 8.47 -2.16
C TRP A 77 -6.63 7.61 -2.14
N PRO A 78 -7.69 7.91 -2.93
CA PRO A 78 -8.86 7.05 -2.99
C PRO A 78 -8.54 5.61 -3.43
N GLN A 79 -7.61 5.45 -4.37
CA GLN A 79 -7.19 4.15 -4.87
C GLN A 79 -6.36 3.40 -3.81
N LEU A 80 -5.45 4.08 -3.13
CA LEU A 80 -4.69 3.54 -1.99
C LEU A 80 -5.60 3.03 -0.87
N ARG A 81 -6.60 3.83 -0.50
CA ARG A 81 -7.60 3.45 0.52
C ARG A 81 -8.55 2.36 0.02
N GLY A 82 -8.65 2.16 -1.30
CA GLY A 82 -9.51 1.19 -1.96
C GLY A 82 -8.86 -0.16 -2.31
N LEU A 83 -7.58 -0.39 -2.00
CA LEU A 83 -6.85 -1.61 -2.40
C LEU A 83 -7.53 -2.92 -1.92
N ARG A 84 -8.23 -2.89 -0.79
CA ARG A 84 -8.99 -4.06 -0.29
C ARG A 84 -10.06 -4.55 -1.29
N ASN A 85 -10.59 -3.67 -2.13
CA ASN A 85 -11.62 -4.04 -3.10
C ASN A 85 -11.10 -5.03 -4.16
N ILE A 86 -9.78 -5.07 -4.38
CA ILE A 86 -9.14 -6.05 -5.26
C ILE A 86 -9.15 -7.46 -4.62
N ILE A 87 -9.15 -7.52 -3.29
CA ILE A 87 -8.98 -8.76 -2.52
C ILE A 87 -10.33 -9.40 -2.20
N VAL A 88 -11.38 -8.59 -2.03
CA VAL A 88 -12.73 -9.05 -1.65
C VAL A 88 -13.63 -9.07 -2.87
N HIS A 89 -13.59 -10.16 -3.66
CA HIS A 89 -14.55 -10.41 -4.74
C HIS A 89 -15.75 -11.23 -4.25
N GLU A 90 -16.90 -11.17 -4.95
CA GLU A 90 -18.21 -11.77 -4.59
C GLU A 90 -18.24 -13.31 -4.37
N TYR A 91 -17.10 -14.01 -4.50
CA TYR A 91 -16.97 -15.46 -4.38
C TYR A 91 -15.98 -15.92 -3.29
N ASP A 92 -15.66 -15.07 -2.32
CA ASP A 92 -14.67 -15.33 -1.25
C ASP A 92 -13.26 -15.70 -1.76
N ALA A 93 -12.97 -15.39 -3.03
CA ALA A 93 -11.70 -15.65 -3.70
C ALA A 93 -11.02 -14.34 -4.11
N ILE A 94 -9.70 -14.33 -4.02
CA ILE A 94 -8.85 -13.25 -4.49
C ILE A 94 -8.79 -13.35 -6.01
N ASP A 95 -9.07 -12.25 -6.72
CA ASP A 95 -8.82 -12.17 -8.16
C ASP A 95 -7.31 -12.05 -8.39
N ALA A 96 -6.66 -13.17 -8.74
CA ALA A 96 -5.21 -13.24 -8.90
C ALA A 96 -4.72 -12.41 -10.09
N ASP A 97 -5.51 -12.29 -11.17
CA ASP A 97 -5.16 -11.47 -12.34
C ASP A 97 -5.18 -9.98 -11.97
N GLU A 98 -6.22 -9.53 -11.29
CA GLU A 98 -6.34 -8.15 -10.80
C GLU A 98 -5.24 -7.82 -9.78
N LEU A 99 -5.00 -8.73 -8.83
CA LEU A 99 -3.97 -8.55 -7.81
C LEU A 99 -2.58 -8.48 -8.46
N TYR A 100 -2.26 -9.43 -9.35
CA TYR A 100 -0.96 -9.49 -10.01
C TYR A 100 -0.73 -8.26 -10.89
N ARG A 101 -1.72 -7.81 -11.67
CA ARG A 101 -1.59 -6.57 -12.46
C ARG A 101 -1.37 -5.37 -11.56
N THR A 102 -2.17 -5.22 -10.51
CA THR A 102 -2.06 -4.08 -9.58
C THR A 102 -0.66 -4.01 -8.98
N VAL A 103 -0.16 -5.12 -8.44
CA VAL A 103 1.12 -5.14 -7.73
C VAL A 103 2.33 -5.07 -8.66
N THR A 104 2.22 -5.51 -9.92
CA THR A 104 3.35 -5.48 -10.87
C THR A 104 3.37 -4.22 -11.75
N VAL A 105 2.27 -3.50 -11.88
CA VAL A 105 2.14 -2.32 -12.76
C VAL A 105 1.86 -1.05 -11.95
N ASP A 106 0.78 -1.03 -11.19
CA ASP A 106 0.28 0.19 -10.56
C ASP A 106 1.07 0.54 -9.28
N VAL A 107 1.37 -0.46 -8.45
CA VAL A 107 2.08 -0.27 -7.18
C VAL A 107 3.52 0.25 -7.36
N PRO A 108 4.34 -0.26 -8.31
CA PRO A 108 5.67 0.31 -8.54
C PRO A 108 5.63 1.78 -8.91
N HIS A 109 4.70 2.18 -9.78
CA HIS A 109 4.50 3.60 -10.13
C HIS A 109 4.11 4.43 -8.90
N LEU A 110 3.24 3.89 -8.05
CA LEU A 110 2.84 4.56 -6.83
C LEU A 110 4.01 4.75 -5.84
N ILE A 111 4.89 3.76 -5.70
CA ILE A 111 6.11 3.86 -4.89
C ILE A 111 7.00 4.99 -5.44
N GLU A 112 7.18 5.09 -6.76
CA GLU A 112 7.96 6.18 -7.38
C GLU A 112 7.41 7.57 -7.04
N LEU A 113 6.08 7.73 -7.02
CA LEU A 113 5.44 9.00 -6.64
C LEU A 113 5.58 9.30 -5.14
N LEU A 114 5.62 8.27 -4.30
CA LEU A 114 5.76 8.39 -2.84
C LEU A 114 7.20 8.63 -2.39
N GLN A 115 8.19 8.17 -3.15
CA GLN A 115 9.60 8.18 -2.77
C GLN A 115 10.14 9.60 -2.43
N PRO A 116 9.84 10.67 -3.20
CA PRO A 116 10.30 12.02 -2.84
C PRO A 116 9.77 12.50 -1.49
N ILE A 117 8.57 12.08 -1.10
CA ILE A 117 7.94 12.46 0.16
C ILE A 117 8.57 11.68 1.31
N VAL A 118 8.79 10.38 1.12
CA VAL A 118 9.51 9.51 2.07
C VAL A 118 10.91 10.06 2.35
N ASN A 119 11.67 10.42 1.32
CA ASN A 119 13.02 10.96 1.46
C ASN A 119 13.07 12.32 2.20
N ALA A 120 11.94 13.03 2.27
CA ALA A 120 11.84 14.29 3.01
C ALA A 120 11.46 14.11 4.50
N ILE A 121 11.10 12.87 4.90
CA ILE A 121 10.76 12.50 6.27
C ILE A 121 11.98 11.90 7.01
N GLU A 122 12.86 11.22 6.28
CA GLU A 122 14.16 10.70 6.76
C GLU A 122 15.18 11.82 7.04
#